data_AF-A0A7V5P313-F1
#
_entry.id   AF-A0A7V5P313-F1
#
_cell.length_a   1.000
_cell.length_b   1.000
_cell.length_c   1.000
_cell.angle_alpha   90.00
_cell.angle_beta   90.00
_cell.angle_gamma   90.00
#
_symmetry.space_group_name_H-M   'P 1'
#
loop_
_entity.id
_entity.type
_entity.pdbx_description
1 polymer ?
#
loop_
_entity_poly.entity_id
_entity_poly.type
_entity_poly.pdbx_seq_one_letter_code
_entity_poly.pdbx_strand_id
1 'polypeptide(L)'
;MTLVFVLVVIAIIAFLFSKNISAFFYRRMSRDAPSPFNSTNFQIAQRFELKRDYDRALTAYTHLIEEFPDFDAAYISMADIYRKKRDYEGAVSILKRLYERNKSPDTLFLICEVYMAKGDTYEIERYLGEHREELREYIPIIESYLRAKRENDSEALTHLRILAGSEDVKDYIRLKAKRVIGYL
;
A
#
# COMPACT_ATOMS: atom_id res chain seq x y z
N MET A 1 14.06 25.21 23.39
CA MET A 1 12.96 24.34 23.86
C MET A 1 11.84 24.11 22.84
N THR A 2 11.95 24.58 21.59
CA THR A 2 10.87 24.47 20.58
C THR A 2 11.07 23.29 19.62
N LEU A 3 12.31 22.99 19.20
CA LEU A 3 12.57 21.97 18.19
C LEU A 3 12.26 20.53 18.65
N VAL A 4 12.64 20.17 19.88
CA VAL A 4 12.35 18.84 20.44
C VAL A 4 10.85 18.64 20.63
N PHE A 5 10.11 19.68 21.01
CA PHE A 5 8.66 19.63 21.17
C PHE A 5 7.96 19.46 19.81
N VAL A 6 8.41 20.15 18.76
CA VAL A 6 7.89 19.99 17.39
C VAL A 6 8.14 18.58 16.86
N LEU A 7 9.33 18.00 17.08
CA LEU A 7 9.63 16.63 16.67
C LEU A 7 8.79 15.59 17.41
N VAL A 8 8.55 15.79 18.71
CA VAL A 8 7.68 14.91 19.50
C VAL A 8 6.22 15.01 19.06
N VAL A 9 5.73 16.23 18.76
CA VAL A 9 4.37 16.42 18.23
C VAL A 9 4.22 15.81 16.83
N ILE A 10 5.20 15.97 15.95
CA ILE A 10 5.22 15.32 14.63
C ILE A 10 5.28 13.79 14.78
N ALA A 11 6.06 13.27 15.73
CA ALA A 11 6.13 11.83 15.98
C ALA A 11 4.83 11.28 16.59
N ILE A 12 4.14 12.03 17.45
CA ILE A 12 2.83 11.66 18.02
C ILE A 12 1.74 11.75 16.95
N ILE A 13 1.75 12.80 16.11
CA ILE A 13 0.87 12.90 14.94
C ILE A 13 1.15 11.73 14.01
N ALA A 14 2.39 11.51 13.57
CA ALA A 14 2.76 10.36 12.75
C ALA A 14 2.39 9.02 13.40
N PHE A 15 2.48 8.89 14.73
CA PHE A 15 2.05 7.69 15.47
C PHE A 15 0.52 7.53 15.52
N LEU A 16 -0.24 8.63 15.64
CA LEU A 16 -1.70 8.65 15.61
C LEU A 16 -2.26 8.45 14.19
N PHE A 17 -1.54 8.92 13.16
CA PHE A 17 -1.91 8.83 11.75
C PHE A 17 -1.35 7.57 11.06
N SER A 18 -0.31 6.91 11.59
CA SER A 18 0.19 5.61 11.08
C SER A 18 -0.81 4.46 11.23
N LYS A 19 -1.95 4.69 11.89
CA LYS A 19 -2.95 3.67 12.23
C LYS A 19 -4.19 3.69 11.34
N ASN A 20 -4.32 4.59 10.37
CA ASN A 20 -5.61 4.86 9.73
C ASN A 20 -5.65 4.71 8.19
N ILE A 21 -4.63 4.11 7.57
CA ILE A 21 -4.59 3.89 6.10
C ILE A 21 -5.86 3.18 5.63
N SER A 22 -6.36 2.31 6.49
CA SER A 22 -7.66 1.66 6.45
C SER A 22 -8.88 2.60 6.41
N ALA A 23 -8.98 3.55 7.33
CA ALA A 23 -10.26 4.15 7.73
C ALA A 23 -10.91 4.99 6.63
N PHE A 24 -10.13 5.70 5.81
CA PHE A 24 -10.65 6.53 4.73
C PHE A 24 -11.12 5.69 3.53
N PHE A 25 -10.33 4.71 3.11
CA PHE A 25 -10.69 3.76 2.04
C PHE A 25 -11.95 2.96 2.42
N TYR A 26 -12.02 2.52 3.69
CA TYR A 26 -13.14 1.75 4.23
C TYR A 26 -14.44 2.54 4.39
N ARG A 27 -14.35 3.84 4.73
CA ARG A 27 -15.52 4.72 4.85
C ARG A 27 -16.26 4.92 3.52
N ARG A 28 -15.56 4.87 2.38
CA ARG A 28 -16.17 5.03 1.04
C ARG A 28 -16.93 3.80 0.55
N MET A 29 -16.51 2.59 0.93
CA MET A 29 -17.20 1.34 0.57
C MET A 29 -18.47 1.09 1.41
N SER A 30 -18.53 1.63 2.63
CA SER A 30 -19.51 1.26 3.67
C SER A 30 -20.93 1.86 3.55
N ARG A 31 -21.45 2.13 2.34
CA ARG A 31 -22.74 2.82 2.24
C ARG A 31 -23.98 1.92 2.40
N ASP A 32 -23.96 0.65 1.96
CA ASP A 32 -25.19 -0.17 1.92
C ASP A 32 -25.03 -1.69 2.20
N ALA A 33 -23.95 -2.16 2.86
CA ALA A 33 -23.76 -3.58 3.22
C ALA A 33 -23.34 -3.78 4.70
N PRO A 34 -23.70 -4.90 5.36
CA PRO A 34 -23.14 -5.26 6.66
C PRO A 34 -21.62 -5.30 6.53
N SER A 35 -20.98 -4.33 7.18
CA SER A 35 -19.58 -4.03 7.01
C SER A 35 -18.70 -5.18 7.54
N PRO A 36 -17.93 -5.90 6.69
CA PRO A 36 -17.02 -6.95 7.15
C PRO A 36 -15.94 -6.39 8.09
N PHE A 37 -15.76 -5.06 8.13
CA PHE A 37 -14.89 -4.37 9.08
C PHE A 37 -15.30 -4.60 10.54
N ASN A 38 -16.58 -4.81 10.82
CA ASN A 38 -17.04 -5.12 12.18
C ASN A 38 -17.11 -6.63 12.45
N SER A 39 -16.83 -7.47 11.45
CA SER A 39 -16.86 -8.93 11.62
C SER A 39 -15.83 -9.40 12.63
N THR A 40 -16.17 -10.47 13.35
CA THR A 40 -15.29 -11.08 14.34
C THR A 40 -13.99 -11.57 13.71
N ASN A 41 -14.04 -12.11 12.48
CA ASN A 41 -12.86 -12.59 11.77
C ASN A 41 -11.89 -11.47 11.39
N PHE A 42 -12.38 -10.28 11.00
CA PHE A 42 -11.50 -9.14 10.71
C PHE A 42 -10.78 -8.61 11.94
N GLN A 43 -11.49 -8.48 13.06
CA GLN A 43 -10.88 -8.08 14.32
C GLN A 43 -9.87 -9.12 14.82
N ILE A 44 -10.16 -10.41 14.67
CA ILE A 44 -9.23 -11.50 15.01
C ILE A 44 -7.98 -11.43 14.14
N ALA A 45 -8.14 -11.29 12.82
CA ALA A 45 -7.04 -11.20 11.88
C ALA A 45 -6.11 -10.04 12.22
N GLN A 46 -6.66 -8.84 12.45
CA GLN A 46 -5.89 -7.66 12.86
C GLN A 46 -5.16 -7.85 14.19
N ARG A 47 -5.79 -8.50 15.17
CA ARG A 47 -5.14 -8.81 16.46
C ARG A 47 -3.96 -9.76 16.29
N PHE A 48 -4.08 -10.77 15.43
CA PHE A 48 -2.97 -11.66 15.12
C PHE A 48 -1.86 -10.95 14.36
N GLU A 49 -2.20 -10.10 13.40
CA GLU A 49 -1.23 -9.28 12.66
C GLU A 49 -0.44 -8.36 13.59
N LEU A 50 -1.12 -7.68 14.54
CA LEU A 50 -0.48 -6.84 15.56
C LEU A 50 0.49 -7.62 16.45
N LYS A 51 0.18 -8.89 16.72
CA LYS A 51 1.06 -9.83 17.45
C LYS A 51 2.15 -10.45 16.57
N ARG A 52 2.19 -10.10 15.27
CA ARG A 52 3.05 -10.71 14.24
C ARG A 52 2.85 -12.21 14.08
N ASP A 53 1.69 -12.71 14.50
CA ASP A 53 1.29 -14.08 14.26
C ASP A 53 0.65 -14.16 12.87
N TYR A 54 1.52 -14.14 11.87
CA TYR A 54 1.11 -14.00 10.48
C TYR A 54 0.31 -15.20 9.97
N ASP A 55 0.60 -16.41 10.44
CA ASP A 55 -0.08 -17.62 9.96
C ASP A 55 -1.53 -17.66 10.46
N ARG A 56 -1.79 -17.29 11.72
CA ARG A 56 -3.17 -17.16 12.22
C ARG A 56 -3.90 -15.95 11.63
N ALA A 57 -3.19 -14.85 11.37
CA ALA A 57 -3.78 -13.70 10.67
C ALA A 57 -4.23 -14.08 9.24
N LEU A 58 -3.37 -14.77 8.48
CA LEU A 58 -3.69 -15.25 7.13
C LEU A 58 -4.87 -16.22 7.14
N THR A 59 -4.96 -17.11 8.13
CA THR A 59 -6.10 -18.03 8.28
C THR A 59 -7.41 -17.25 8.44
N ALA A 60 -7.43 -16.26 9.34
CA ALA A 60 -8.62 -15.43 9.57
C ALA A 60 -8.98 -14.56 8.36
N TYR A 61 -7.98 -14.01 7.64
CA TYR A 61 -8.22 -13.29 6.38
C TYR A 61 -8.70 -14.21 5.26
N THR A 62 -8.28 -15.46 5.23
CA THR A 62 -8.74 -16.45 4.24
C THR A 62 -10.23 -16.70 4.41
N HIS A 63 -10.70 -16.92 5.64
CA HIS A 63 -12.13 -17.03 5.91
C HIS A 63 -12.92 -15.77 5.52
N LEU A 64 -12.33 -14.58 5.69
CA LEU A 64 -12.98 -13.35 5.27
C LEU A 64 -13.17 -13.24 3.77
N ILE A 65 -12.19 -13.64 2.96
CA ILE A 65 -12.33 -13.58 1.50
C ILE A 65 -13.21 -14.72 0.95
N GLU A 66 -13.40 -15.79 1.71
CA GLU A 66 -14.39 -16.85 1.42
C GLU A 66 -15.82 -16.34 1.65
N GLU A 67 -16.06 -15.64 2.76
CA GLU A 67 -17.38 -15.10 3.14
C GLU A 67 -17.71 -13.79 2.41
N PHE A 68 -16.72 -12.93 2.23
CA PHE A 68 -16.81 -11.61 1.61
C PHE A 68 -15.76 -11.47 0.49
N PRO A 69 -16.00 -12.08 -0.68
CA PRO A 69 -15.04 -12.05 -1.78
C PRO A 69 -14.68 -10.65 -2.29
N ASP A 70 -15.52 -9.64 -2.07
CA ASP A 70 -15.32 -8.24 -2.49
C ASP A 70 -14.68 -7.37 -1.40
N PHE A 71 -14.12 -8.00 -0.36
CA PHE A 71 -13.49 -7.29 0.74
C PHE A 71 -12.01 -7.03 0.47
N ASP A 72 -11.74 -6.02 -0.37
CA ASP A 72 -10.40 -5.58 -0.79
C ASP A 72 -9.38 -5.50 0.37
N ALA A 73 -9.85 -5.01 1.52
CA ALA A 73 -9.09 -4.91 2.76
C ALA A 73 -8.38 -6.21 3.17
N ALA A 74 -9.07 -7.35 3.12
CA ALA A 74 -8.48 -8.62 3.50
C ALA A 74 -7.39 -9.07 2.51
N TYR A 75 -7.61 -8.88 1.21
CA TYR A 75 -6.59 -9.17 0.19
C TYR A 75 -5.34 -8.30 0.39
N ILE A 76 -5.53 -6.99 0.62
CA ILE A 76 -4.42 -6.06 0.84
C ILE A 76 -3.64 -6.43 2.12
N SER A 77 -4.35 -6.73 3.23
CA SER A 77 -3.71 -7.19 4.47
C SER A 77 -2.94 -8.50 4.29
N MET A 78 -3.50 -9.47 3.56
CA MET A 78 -2.80 -10.71 3.23
C MET A 78 -1.53 -10.45 2.41
N ALA A 79 -1.61 -9.61 1.38
CA ALA A 79 -0.46 -9.24 0.56
C ALA A 79 0.64 -8.54 1.37
N ASP A 80 0.27 -7.64 2.28
CA ASP A 80 1.23 -6.99 3.17
C ASP A 80 1.88 -7.98 4.15
N ILE A 81 1.13 -8.96 4.66
CA ILE A 81 1.69 -10.05 5.47
C ILE A 81 2.71 -10.86 4.66
N TYR A 82 2.38 -11.26 3.43
CA TYR A 82 3.30 -11.99 2.56
C TYR A 82 4.57 -11.16 2.26
N ARG A 83 4.41 -9.86 1.98
CA ARG A 83 5.52 -8.93 1.81
C ARG A 83 6.39 -8.80 3.07
N LYS A 84 5.80 -8.74 4.27
CA LYS A 84 6.53 -8.75 5.56
C LYS A 84 7.29 -10.04 5.78
N LYS A 85 6.76 -11.18 5.31
CA LYS A 85 7.43 -12.50 5.28
C LYS A 85 8.49 -12.60 4.17
N ARG A 86 8.66 -11.56 3.34
CA ARG A 86 9.49 -11.55 2.11
C ARG A 86 9.06 -12.59 1.06
N ASP A 87 7.83 -13.06 1.15
CA ASP A 87 7.18 -13.87 0.13
C ASP A 87 6.49 -12.93 -0.87
N TYR A 88 7.30 -12.37 -1.77
CA TYR A 88 6.82 -11.36 -2.71
C TYR A 88 5.90 -11.98 -3.77
N GLU A 89 6.17 -13.21 -4.17
CA GLU A 89 5.38 -13.98 -5.12
C GLU A 89 3.98 -14.28 -4.56
N GLY A 90 3.88 -14.66 -3.28
CA GLY A 90 2.62 -14.81 -2.57
C GLY A 90 1.84 -13.50 -2.49
N ALA A 91 2.53 -12.39 -2.18
CA ALA A 91 1.90 -11.06 -2.14
C ALA A 91 1.33 -10.65 -3.50
N VAL A 92 2.09 -10.81 -4.58
CA VAL A 92 1.65 -10.53 -5.95
C VAL A 92 0.48 -11.43 -6.34
N SER A 93 0.51 -12.72 -5.99
CA SER A 93 -0.57 -13.66 -6.30
C SER A 93 -1.90 -13.21 -5.68
N ILE A 94 -1.89 -12.80 -4.41
CA ILE A 94 -3.10 -12.28 -3.74
C ILE A 94 -3.60 -10.99 -4.39
N LEU A 95 -2.70 -10.07 -4.76
CA LEU A 95 -3.09 -8.82 -5.41
C LEU A 95 -3.58 -9.03 -6.85
N LYS A 96 -3.07 -10.02 -7.58
CA LYS A 96 -3.61 -10.40 -8.89
C LYS A 96 -5.05 -10.88 -8.77
N ARG A 97 -5.36 -11.72 -7.77
CA ARG A 97 -6.74 -12.13 -7.47
C ARG A 97 -7.62 -10.94 -7.15
N LEU A 98 -7.12 -9.97 -6.38
CA LEU A 98 -7.86 -8.73 -6.11
C LEU A 98 -8.12 -7.93 -7.39
N TYR A 99 -7.11 -7.75 -8.23
CA TYR A 99 -7.21 -7.03 -9.49
C TYR A 99 -8.18 -7.71 -10.47
N GLU A 100 -8.22 -9.04 -10.51
CA GLU A 100 -9.18 -9.80 -11.30
C GLU A 100 -10.64 -9.44 -10.98
N ARG A 101 -10.90 -9.06 -9.73
CA ARG A 101 -12.24 -8.71 -9.23
C ARG A 101 -12.56 -7.23 -9.40
N ASN A 102 -11.68 -6.36 -8.95
CA ASN A 102 -11.96 -4.92 -8.88
C ASN A 102 -11.48 -4.12 -10.09
N LYS A 103 -10.58 -4.69 -10.92
CA LYS A 103 -9.93 -4.04 -12.07
C LYS A 103 -9.36 -2.66 -11.76
N SER A 104 -8.92 -2.46 -10.52
CA SER A 104 -8.53 -1.14 -10.01
C SER A 104 -7.07 -0.81 -10.35
N PRO A 105 -6.79 0.40 -10.89
CA PRO A 105 -5.45 0.94 -11.01
C PRO A 105 -4.67 0.95 -9.69
N ASP A 106 -5.37 1.20 -8.56
CA ASP A 106 -4.76 1.19 -7.24
C ASP A 106 -4.19 -0.20 -6.91
N THR A 107 -4.85 -1.28 -7.33
CA THR A 107 -4.35 -2.65 -7.14
C THR A 107 -3.15 -2.97 -8.03
N LEU A 108 -3.12 -2.47 -9.27
CA LEU A 108 -1.92 -2.58 -10.11
C LEU A 108 -0.74 -1.84 -9.49
N PHE A 109 -0.98 -0.67 -8.90
CA PHE A 109 0.07 0.06 -8.19
C PHE A 109 0.57 -0.72 -6.96
N LEU A 110 -0.31 -1.34 -6.17
CA LEU A 110 0.10 -2.21 -5.05
C LEU A 110 1.01 -3.35 -5.51
N ILE A 111 0.78 -3.93 -6.70
CA ILE A 111 1.66 -4.96 -7.28
C ILE A 111 3.04 -4.36 -7.57
N CYS A 112 3.09 -3.17 -8.18
CA CYS A 112 4.34 -2.45 -8.39
C CYS A 112 5.06 -2.16 -7.06
N GLU A 113 4.35 -1.79 -5.99
CA GLU A 113 4.95 -1.58 -4.66
C GLU A 113 5.55 -2.85 -4.07
N VAL A 114 4.94 -4.02 -4.29
CA VAL A 114 5.54 -5.31 -3.90
C VAL A 114 6.85 -5.53 -4.65
N TYR A 115 6.89 -5.27 -5.96
CA TYR A 115 8.14 -5.37 -6.73
C TYR A 115 9.18 -4.32 -6.33
N MET A 116 8.76 -3.10 -5.97
CA MET A 116 9.66 -2.08 -5.39
C MET A 116 10.27 -2.57 -4.07
N ALA A 117 9.47 -3.25 -3.24
CA ALA A 117 9.94 -3.83 -1.98
C ALA A 117 10.88 -5.03 -2.19
N LYS A 118 10.69 -5.79 -3.28
CA LYS A 118 11.61 -6.85 -3.74
C LYS A 118 12.89 -6.27 -4.37
N GLY A 119 12.80 -5.07 -4.95
CA GLY A 119 13.86 -4.44 -5.75
C GLY A 119 13.90 -4.93 -7.20
N ASP A 120 12.80 -5.53 -7.68
CA ASP A 120 12.69 -6.17 -8.99
C ASP A 120 12.25 -5.14 -10.04
N THR A 121 13.21 -4.36 -10.53
CA THR A 121 12.93 -3.28 -11.50
C THR A 121 12.43 -3.80 -12.84
N TYR A 122 12.79 -5.02 -13.21
CA TYR A 122 12.34 -5.64 -14.46
C TYR A 122 10.83 -5.85 -14.47
N GLU A 123 10.28 -6.44 -13.41
CA GLU A 123 8.83 -6.66 -13.31
C GLU A 123 8.06 -5.34 -13.24
N ILE A 124 8.62 -4.31 -12.60
CA ILE A 124 8.02 -2.97 -12.57
C ILE A 124 7.92 -2.39 -13.99
N GLU A 125 9.00 -2.44 -14.78
CA GLU A 125 9.01 -1.95 -16.16
C GLU A 125 8.05 -2.76 -17.05
N ARG A 126 7.99 -4.09 -16.87
CA ARG A 126 7.05 -4.97 -17.57
C ARG A 126 5.59 -4.57 -17.28
N TYR A 127 5.24 -4.40 -16.01
CA TYR A 127 3.90 -3.96 -15.60
C TYR A 127 3.56 -2.56 -16.12
N LEU A 128 4.52 -1.64 -16.11
CA LEU A 128 4.31 -0.30 -16.67
C LEU A 128 4.05 -0.33 -18.18
N GLY A 129 4.68 -1.27 -18.91
CA GLY A 129 4.46 -1.48 -20.34
C GLY A 129 3.08 -2.07 -20.65
N GLU A 130 2.68 -3.09 -19.90
CA GLU A 130 1.38 -3.77 -20.07
C GLU A 130 0.20 -2.90 -19.65
N HIS A 131 0.37 -2.10 -18.60
CA HIS A 131 -0.69 -1.37 -17.93
C HIS A 131 -0.49 0.15 -17.95
N ARG A 132 0.17 0.68 -18.99
CA ARG A 132 0.56 2.09 -19.07
C ARG A 132 -0.60 3.05 -18.87
N GLU A 133 -1.74 2.77 -19.48
CA GLU A 133 -2.92 3.64 -19.42
C GLU A 133 -3.60 3.57 -18.05
N GLU A 134 -3.74 2.38 -17.46
CA GLU A 134 -4.30 2.24 -16.11
C GLU A 134 -3.40 2.88 -15.06
N LEU A 135 -2.07 2.72 -15.19
CA LEU A 135 -1.09 3.26 -14.26
C LEU A 135 -0.72 4.72 -14.51
N ARG A 136 -1.41 5.43 -15.43
CA ARG A 136 -1.04 6.80 -15.84
C ARG A 136 -0.80 7.74 -14.65
N GLU A 137 -1.66 7.69 -13.63
CA GLU A 137 -1.53 8.52 -12.43
C GLU A 137 -0.33 8.14 -11.54
N TYR A 138 0.13 6.90 -11.63
CA TYR A 138 1.23 6.33 -10.86
C TYR A 138 2.58 6.34 -11.59
N ILE A 139 2.61 6.59 -12.91
CA ILE A 139 3.86 6.67 -13.69
C ILE A 139 4.91 7.58 -13.02
N PRO A 140 4.59 8.80 -12.55
CA PRO A 140 5.62 9.68 -11.97
C PRO A 140 6.33 9.09 -10.75
N ILE A 141 5.60 8.38 -9.88
CA ILE A 141 6.20 7.76 -8.69
C ILE A 141 6.98 6.49 -9.06
N ILE A 142 6.48 5.70 -10.01
CA ILE A 142 7.16 4.48 -10.47
C ILE A 142 8.47 4.82 -11.18
N GLU A 143 8.46 5.80 -12.10
CA GLU A 143 9.66 6.25 -12.81
C GLU A 143 10.67 6.91 -11.87
N SER A 144 10.20 7.66 -10.85
CA SER A 144 11.07 8.22 -9.82
C SER A 144 11.80 7.12 -9.04
N TYR A 145 11.10 6.04 -8.67
CA TYR A 145 11.73 4.88 -8.03
C TYR A 145 12.77 4.22 -8.95
N LEU A 146 12.41 3.94 -10.21
CA LEU A 146 13.31 3.30 -11.17
C LEU A 146 14.58 4.12 -11.42
N ARG A 147 14.44 5.45 -11.52
CA ARG A 147 15.57 6.38 -11.65
C ARG A 147 16.46 6.34 -10.41
N ALA A 148 15.88 6.50 -9.22
CA ALA A 148 16.63 6.47 -7.98
C ALA A 148 17.39 5.14 -7.80
N LYS A 149 16.79 4.02 -8.20
CA LYS A 149 17.44 2.70 -8.17
C LYS A 149 18.59 2.59 -9.16
N ARG A 150 18.44 3.15 -10.37
CA ARG A 150 19.47 3.18 -11.43
C ARG A 150 20.66 4.06 -11.06
N GLU A 151 20.39 5.20 -10.43
CA GLU A 151 21.40 6.18 -10.01
C GLU A 151 22.02 5.86 -8.63
N ASN A 152 21.55 4.80 -7.96
CA ASN A 152 21.90 4.46 -6.58
C ASN A 152 21.64 5.61 -5.58
N ASP A 153 20.60 6.41 -5.84
CA ASP A 153 20.19 7.53 -4.98
C ASP A 153 19.42 7.01 -3.75
N SER A 154 20.18 6.74 -2.68
CA SER A 154 19.63 6.24 -1.42
C SER A 154 18.73 7.25 -0.70
N GLU A 155 18.91 8.55 -0.95
CA GLU A 155 18.11 9.61 -0.34
C GLU A 155 16.72 9.63 -0.98
N ALA A 156 16.65 9.64 -2.31
CA ALA A 156 15.39 9.54 -3.04
C ALA A 156 14.63 8.24 -2.70
N LEU A 157 15.32 7.10 -2.60
CA LEU A 157 14.70 5.84 -2.17
C LEU A 157 14.16 5.91 -0.73
N THR A 158 14.85 6.61 0.16
CA THR A 158 14.39 6.80 1.55
C THR A 158 13.13 7.65 1.58
N HIS A 159 13.09 8.74 0.82
CA HIS A 159 11.90 9.58 0.69
C HIS A 159 10.71 8.83 0.09
N LEU A 160 10.93 8.07 -0.98
CA LEU A 160 9.89 7.26 -1.61
C LEU A 160 9.35 6.18 -0.66
N ARG A 161 10.20 5.57 0.16
CA ARG A 161 9.78 4.59 1.18
C ARG A 161 8.93 5.21 2.28
N ILE A 162 9.26 6.43 2.72
CA ILE A 162 8.46 7.15 3.71
C ILE A 162 7.08 7.52 3.10
N LEU A 163 7.07 7.93 1.83
CA LEU A 163 5.85 8.30 1.12
C LEU A 163 4.92 7.11 0.86
N ALA A 164 5.46 5.97 0.42
CA ALA A 164 4.70 4.71 0.26
C ALA A 164 4.18 4.15 1.59
N GLY A 165 4.79 4.54 2.72
CA GLY A 165 4.32 4.22 4.07
C GLY A 165 3.33 5.23 4.68
N SER A 166 2.97 6.30 3.96
CA SER A 166 2.09 7.37 4.45
C SER A 166 0.76 7.42 3.69
N GLU A 167 -0.33 7.74 4.38
CA GLU A 167 -1.69 7.89 3.84
C GLU A 167 -1.82 8.89 2.67
N ASP A 168 -0.79 9.69 2.46
CA ASP A 168 -0.82 10.87 1.61
C ASP A 168 -0.19 10.66 0.23
N VAL A 169 -0.20 9.44 -0.33
CA VAL A 169 0.23 9.25 -1.74
C VAL A 169 -0.59 10.16 -2.67
N LYS A 170 -1.90 10.33 -2.40
CA LYS A 170 -2.80 11.21 -3.17
C LYS A 170 -2.54 12.71 -2.91
N ASP A 171 -2.24 13.11 -1.68
CA ASP A 171 -1.98 14.52 -1.35
C ASP A 171 -0.55 14.97 -1.73
N TYR A 172 0.42 14.07 -1.72
CA TYR A 172 1.76 14.31 -2.28
C TYR A 172 1.74 14.43 -3.82
N ILE A 173 0.98 13.59 -4.54
CA ILE A 173 0.79 13.74 -5.99
C ILE A 173 0.19 15.13 -6.29
N ARG A 174 -0.82 15.58 -5.53
CA ARG A 174 -1.36 16.95 -5.65
C ARG A 174 -0.34 18.05 -5.33
N LEU A 175 0.42 17.90 -4.25
CA LEU A 175 1.32 18.95 -3.74
C LEU A 175 2.63 19.05 -4.54
N LYS A 176 3.14 17.96 -5.11
CA LYS A 176 4.41 17.92 -5.84
C LYS A 176 4.31 17.66 -7.35
N ALA A 177 3.20 17.22 -7.92
CA ALA A 177 2.99 17.44 -9.36
C ALA A 177 3.10 18.95 -9.70
N LYS A 178 2.75 19.83 -8.75
CA LYS A 178 3.01 21.27 -8.85
C LYS A 178 4.46 21.73 -8.63
N ARG A 179 5.34 20.90 -8.06
CA ARG A 179 6.71 21.30 -7.65
C ARG A 179 7.84 20.55 -8.37
N VAL A 180 7.57 19.34 -8.86
CA VAL A 180 8.52 18.51 -9.65
C VAL A 180 8.39 18.82 -11.14
N ILE A 181 7.22 19.28 -11.61
CA ILE A 181 7.00 19.75 -13.00
C ILE A 181 7.50 21.20 -13.19
N GLY A 182 7.93 21.87 -12.12
CA GLY A 182 8.40 23.27 -12.13
C GLY A 182 9.89 23.48 -12.40
N TYR A 183 10.51 22.66 -13.26
CA TYR A 183 11.82 22.93 -13.87
C TYR A 183 11.86 22.44 -15.32
N LEU A 184 10.90 22.91 -16.12
CA LEU A 184 11.02 23.29 -17.53
C LEU A 184 10.00 24.41 -17.79
#